data_AF-A0A3N9NS85-F1
#
_entry.id   AF-A0A3N9NS85-F1
#
_cell.length_a   1.000
_cell.length_b   1.000
_cell.length_c   1.000
_cell.angle_alpha   90.00
_cell.angle_beta   90.00
_cell.angle_gamma   90.00
#
_symmetry.space_group_name_H-M   'P 1'
#
loop_
_entity.id
_entity.type
_entity.pdbx_description
1 polymer ?
#
loop_
_entity_poly.entity_id
_entity_poly.type
_entity_poly.pdbx_seq_one_letter_code
_entity_poly.pdbx_strand_id
1 'polypeptide(L)'
;MHKAYNYGFIIICVVIVLTGFFQNCGDSGTHPDDLSFVFPDTMISFNTHVKPMLEAKCTTMNGCHSPGDVNPLNYSTMLNRDQFINHPLSSTGETLVNLNLYQDQPELSMLYLILSIGYPAEYDDKMPPYNSGYSINSNQLSGIRQWIKEGARE
;
A
#
# COMPACT_ATOMS: atom_id res chain seq x y z
N MET A 1 57.67 20.94 -21.55
CA MET A 1 56.85 19.73 -21.30
C MET A 1 56.40 19.80 -19.86
N HIS A 2 55.11 19.93 -19.54
CA HIS A 2 54.46 19.59 -18.24
C HIS A 2 52.98 20.04 -18.27
N LYS A 3 52.13 19.26 -18.98
CA LYS A 3 50.65 19.38 -18.95
C LYS A 3 50.01 18.13 -18.31
N ALA A 4 50.60 17.61 -17.24
CA ALA A 4 50.17 16.34 -16.65
C ALA A 4 49.41 16.45 -15.32
N TYR A 5 49.40 17.62 -14.66
CA TYR A 5 48.94 17.72 -13.26
C TYR A 5 47.50 18.21 -13.04
N ASN A 6 46.73 18.52 -14.09
CA ASN A 6 45.35 19.04 -13.93
C ASN A 6 44.24 18.00 -14.20
N TYR A 7 44.53 16.87 -14.84
CA TYR A 7 43.50 15.87 -15.16
C TYR A 7 43.24 14.89 -14.02
N GLY A 8 44.26 14.57 -13.21
CA GLY A 8 44.11 13.63 -12.08
C GLY A 8 43.19 14.15 -10.98
N PHE A 9 43.26 15.45 -10.67
CA PHE A 9 42.43 16.07 -9.64
C PHE A 9 40.96 16.18 -10.08
N ILE A 10 40.72 16.51 -11.35
CA ILE A 10 39.36 16.60 -11.92
C ILE A 10 38.70 15.21 -11.97
N ILE A 11 39.44 14.15 -12.33
CA ILE A 11 38.93 12.78 -12.37
C ILE A 11 38.52 12.30 -10.96
N ILE A 12 39.30 12.63 -9.92
CA ILE A 12 38.97 12.26 -8.54
C ILE A 12 37.68 12.97 -8.06
N CYS A 13 37.50 14.24 -8.38
CA CYS A 13 36.27 14.97 -8.03
C CYS A 13 35.03 14.42 -8.75
N VAL A 14 35.14 14.04 -10.02
CA VAL A 14 34.01 13.46 -10.79
C VAL A 14 33.62 12.08 -10.26
N VAL A 15 34.58 11.25 -9.84
CA VAL A 15 34.30 9.93 -9.25
C VAL A 15 33.61 10.06 -7.89
N ILE A 16 34.02 11.01 -7.04
CA ILE A 16 33.39 11.26 -5.73
C ILE A 16 31.97 11.83 -5.88
N VAL A 17 31.73 12.68 -6.88
CA VAL A 17 30.39 13.20 -7.17
C VAL A 17 29.48 12.10 -7.73
N LEU A 18 29.99 11.18 -8.55
CA LEU A 18 29.21 10.07 -9.11
C LEU A 18 28.86 8.98 -8.08
N THR A 19 29.70 8.73 -7.07
CA THR A 19 29.40 7.76 -6.01
C THR A 19 28.48 8.30 -4.91
N GLY A 20 28.40 9.63 -4.75
CA GLY A 20 27.50 10.28 -3.79
C GLY A 20 26.00 10.18 -4.11
N PHE A 21 25.63 9.89 -5.37
CA PHE A 21 24.22 9.81 -5.78
C PHE A 21 23.54 8.47 -5.47
N PHE A 22 24.29 7.42 -5.08
CA PHE A 22 23.70 6.11 -4.78
C PHE A 22 23.33 5.89 -3.30
N GLN A 23 23.62 6.85 -2.42
CA GLN A 23 23.48 6.67 -0.97
C GLN A 23 22.17 7.23 -0.38
N ASN A 24 21.22 7.71 -1.20
CA ASN A 24 19.96 8.26 -0.70
C ASN A 24 18.71 7.47 -1.14
N CYS A 25 18.81 6.14 -1.18
CA CYS A 25 17.63 5.30 -0.99
C CYS A 25 17.32 5.30 0.51
N GLY A 26 16.44 6.19 0.95
CA GLY A 26 15.88 6.13 2.30
C GLY A 26 15.00 4.88 2.42
N ASP A 27 15.33 4.02 3.38
CA ASP A 27 14.56 2.81 3.73
C ASP A 27 13.26 3.13 4.51
N SER A 28 12.78 4.37 4.39
CA SER A 28 11.50 4.81 4.92
C SER A 28 10.38 4.30 4.01
N GLY A 29 9.46 3.51 4.56
CA GLY A 29 8.36 2.87 3.83
C GLY A 29 8.35 1.34 3.89
N THR A 30 9.38 0.70 4.47
CA THR A 30 9.51 -0.76 4.53
C THR A 30 9.31 -1.33 5.93
N HIS A 31 8.95 -0.54 6.94
CA HIS A 31 8.55 -1.08 8.24
C HIS A 31 7.02 -1.07 8.35
N PRO A 32 6.34 -2.15 8.77
CA PRO A 32 4.87 -2.17 8.68
C PRO A 32 4.19 -1.35 9.80
N ASP A 33 4.95 -0.88 10.80
CA ASP A 33 4.55 0.19 11.74
C ASP A 33 4.87 1.61 11.23
N ASP A 34 5.42 1.74 10.02
CA ASP A 34 5.80 3.05 9.52
C ASP A 34 4.56 3.94 9.34
N LEU A 35 4.59 5.09 10.03
CA LEU A 35 3.59 6.15 9.95
C LEU A 35 3.68 6.89 8.61
N SER A 36 4.67 6.57 7.77
CA SER A 36 4.94 7.24 6.49
C SER A 36 3.83 7.13 5.45
N PHE A 37 2.92 6.15 5.57
CA PHE A 37 1.72 6.07 4.72
C PHE A 37 0.64 7.04 5.20
N VAL A 38 0.86 8.33 4.95
CA VAL A 38 -0.10 9.40 5.21
C VAL A 38 -0.98 9.62 3.98
N PHE A 39 -2.27 9.36 4.12
CA PHE A 39 -3.26 9.66 3.09
C PHE A 39 -3.62 11.15 3.13
N PRO A 40 -3.70 11.83 1.97
CA PRO A 40 -4.25 13.18 1.89
C PRO A 40 -5.76 13.17 2.13
N ASP A 41 -6.32 14.34 2.43
CA ASP A 41 -7.77 14.49 2.67
C ASP A 41 -8.61 14.25 1.42
N THR A 42 -8.04 14.40 0.22
CA THR A 42 -8.72 14.19 -1.07
C THR A 42 -7.74 13.78 -2.17
N MET A 43 -8.28 13.41 -3.34
CA MET A 43 -7.52 12.99 -4.53
C MET A 43 -6.66 11.77 -4.24
N ILE A 44 -7.24 10.82 -3.51
CA ILE A 44 -6.56 9.61 -3.12
C ILE A 44 -6.49 8.72 -4.36
N SER A 45 -5.29 8.31 -4.71
CA SER A 45 -4.99 7.45 -5.85
C SER A 45 -4.62 6.06 -5.36
N PHE A 46 -5.09 5.05 -6.07
CA PHE A 46 -4.75 3.66 -5.79
C PHE A 46 -3.23 3.46 -5.85
N ASN A 47 -2.59 3.89 -6.93
CA ASN A 47 -1.19 3.61 -7.19
C ASN A 47 -0.22 4.36 -6.26
N THR A 48 -0.62 5.53 -5.76
CA THR A 48 0.27 6.39 -4.96
C THR A 48 0.00 6.32 -3.45
N HIS A 49 -1.19 5.88 -3.04
CA HIS A 49 -1.57 5.86 -1.61
C HIS A 49 -2.06 4.48 -1.16
N VAL A 50 -3.05 3.90 -1.83
CA VAL A 50 -3.70 2.65 -1.38
C VAL A 50 -2.77 1.46 -1.54
N LYS A 51 -2.24 1.26 -2.75
CA LYS A 51 -1.40 0.12 -3.09
C LYS A 51 -0.13 0.06 -2.24
N PRO A 52 0.65 1.14 -2.03
CA PRO A 52 1.80 1.08 -1.13
C PRO A 52 1.44 0.64 0.30
N MET A 53 0.31 1.11 0.83
CA MET A 53 -0.17 0.69 2.15
C MET A 53 -0.56 -0.80 2.18
N LEU A 54 -1.27 -1.29 1.14
CA LEU A 54 -1.63 -2.70 1.00
C LEU A 54 -0.39 -3.59 0.87
N GLU A 55 0.58 -3.18 0.06
CA GLU A 55 1.83 -3.92 -0.13
C GLU A 55 2.60 -4.06 1.20
N ALA A 56 2.72 -2.97 1.96
CA ALA A 56 3.41 -2.97 3.24
C ALA A 56 2.68 -3.77 4.34
N LYS A 57 1.35 -3.68 4.43
CA LYS A 57 0.60 -4.23 5.57
C LYS A 57 -0.07 -5.58 5.31
N CYS A 58 -0.36 -5.90 4.05
CA CYS A 58 -1.11 -7.10 3.67
C CYS A 58 -0.23 -8.13 2.94
N THR A 59 0.82 -7.70 2.24
CA THR A 59 1.61 -8.59 1.36
C THR A 59 2.93 -9.07 1.97
N THR A 60 4.03 -8.97 1.24
CA THR A 60 5.35 -9.62 1.41
C THR A 60 6.02 -9.45 2.77
N MET A 61 5.57 -8.50 3.58
CA MET A 61 6.11 -8.26 4.93
C MET A 61 5.53 -9.19 6.00
N ASN A 62 4.29 -9.68 5.82
CA ASN A 62 3.59 -10.54 6.78
C ASN A 62 3.04 -11.84 6.17
N GLY A 63 3.15 -12.01 4.85
CA GLY A 63 2.95 -13.31 4.19
C GLY A 63 1.50 -13.66 3.84
N CYS A 64 0.48 -13.04 4.44
CA CYS A 64 -0.93 -13.48 4.28
C CYS A 64 -1.55 -13.23 2.90
N HIS A 65 -1.01 -12.30 2.10
CA HIS A 65 -1.46 -12.08 0.72
C HIS A 65 -0.27 -12.01 -0.24
N SER A 66 0.66 -12.96 -0.11
CA SER A 66 1.92 -13.01 -0.89
C SER A 66 1.83 -13.91 -2.13
N PRO A 67 2.78 -13.80 -3.09
CA PRO A 67 2.87 -14.75 -4.20
C PRO A 67 3.04 -16.18 -3.67
N GLY A 68 2.17 -17.10 -4.10
CA GLY A 68 2.20 -18.50 -3.67
C GLY A 68 1.36 -18.83 -2.43
N ASP A 69 0.67 -17.85 -1.85
CA ASP A 69 -0.36 -18.10 -0.86
C ASP A 69 -1.62 -18.72 -1.51
N VAL A 70 -2.31 -19.59 -0.77
CA VAL A 70 -3.61 -20.17 -1.14
C VAL A 70 -4.78 -19.22 -0.87
N ASN A 71 -4.51 -18.06 -0.26
CA ASN A 71 -5.54 -17.05 -0.01
C ASN A 71 -6.16 -16.56 -1.35
N PRO A 72 -7.51 -16.50 -1.44
CA PRO A 72 -8.22 -16.08 -2.64
C PRO A 72 -7.80 -14.69 -3.12
N LEU A 73 -7.65 -13.76 -2.17
CA LEU A 73 -7.02 -12.46 -2.40
C LEU A 73 -5.50 -12.67 -2.30
N ASN A 74 -4.82 -12.80 -3.42
CA ASN A 74 -3.36 -12.97 -3.43
C ASN A 74 -2.66 -11.71 -3.94
N TYR A 75 -1.34 -11.66 -3.78
CA TYR A 75 -0.51 -10.52 -4.20
C TYR A 75 -0.85 -9.98 -5.59
N SER A 76 -1.06 -10.88 -6.57
CA SER A 76 -1.32 -10.46 -7.96
C SER A 76 -2.64 -9.68 -8.10
N THR A 77 -3.64 -9.98 -7.27
CA THR A 77 -4.92 -9.25 -7.24
C THR A 77 -4.79 -7.86 -6.61
N MET A 78 -3.76 -7.62 -5.78
CA MET A 78 -3.52 -6.32 -5.14
C MET A 78 -2.67 -5.36 -6.00
N LEU A 79 -2.10 -5.83 -7.13
CA LEU A 79 -1.24 -5.00 -7.97
C LEU A 79 -1.99 -4.00 -8.85
N ASN A 80 -3.25 -4.31 -9.16
CA ASN A 80 -4.10 -3.56 -10.06
C ASN A 80 -5.41 -3.20 -9.36
N ARG A 81 -5.80 -1.94 -9.46
CA ARG A 81 -6.99 -1.40 -8.81
C ARG A 81 -8.26 -2.15 -9.22
N ASP A 82 -8.46 -2.39 -10.51
CA ASP A 82 -9.67 -3.04 -11.00
C ASP A 82 -9.75 -4.50 -10.54
N GLN A 83 -8.64 -5.22 -10.52
CA GLN A 83 -8.59 -6.56 -9.97
C GLN A 83 -8.86 -6.56 -8.46
N PHE A 84 -8.32 -5.58 -7.74
CA PHE A 84 -8.51 -5.44 -6.31
C PHE A 84 -9.96 -5.12 -5.95
N ILE A 85 -10.54 -4.06 -6.53
CA ILE A 85 -11.89 -3.61 -6.18
C ILE A 85 -12.97 -4.62 -6.59
N ASN A 86 -12.76 -5.36 -7.69
CA ASN A 86 -13.69 -6.38 -8.18
C ASN A 86 -13.43 -7.77 -7.59
N HIS A 87 -12.46 -7.92 -6.69
CA HIS A 87 -12.20 -9.21 -6.05
C HIS A 87 -13.39 -9.61 -5.16
N PRO A 88 -14.01 -10.78 -5.37
CA PRO A 88 -15.13 -11.23 -4.55
C PRO A 88 -14.63 -11.76 -3.20
N LEU A 89 -15.27 -11.33 -2.12
CA LEU A 89 -15.05 -11.89 -0.80
C LEU A 89 -15.58 -13.32 -0.75
N SER A 90 -14.79 -14.27 -0.27
CA SER A 90 -15.20 -15.69 -0.27
C SER A 90 -16.38 -16.00 0.64
N SER A 91 -16.63 -15.18 1.66
CA SER A 91 -17.75 -15.36 2.60
C SER A 91 -19.10 -14.89 2.05
N THR A 92 -19.13 -13.89 1.15
CA THR A 92 -20.38 -13.28 0.67
C THR A 92 -20.53 -13.27 -0.86
N GLY A 93 -19.44 -13.43 -1.61
CA GLY A 93 -19.39 -13.23 -3.05
C GLY A 93 -19.44 -11.77 -3.50
N GLU A 94 -19.57 -10.82 -2.56
CA GLU A 94 -19.56 -9.38 -2.85
C GLU A 94 -18.15 -8.88 -3.12
N THR A 95 -18.01 -7.91 -4.03
CA THR A 95 -16.69 -7.34 -4.34
C THR A 95 -16.15 -6.48 -3.20
N LEU A 96 -14.82 -6.40 -3.07
CA LEU A 96 -14.17 -5.58 -2.03
C LEU A 96 -14.65 -4.12 -2.02
N VAL A 97 -14.84 -3.55 -3.21
CA VAL A 97 -15.47 -2.24 -3.37
C VAL A 97 -16.55 -2.31 -4.46
N ASN A 98 -17.81 -2.15 -4.05
CA ASN A 98 -18.95 -2.04 -4.95
C ASN A 98 -19.41 -0.57 -5.02
N LEU A 99 -18.86 0.18 -5.98
CA LEU A 99 -19.14 1.62 -6.12
C LEU A 99 -20.62 1.91 -6.43
N ASN A 100 -21.34 0.99 -7.07
CA ASN A 100 -22.76 1.16 -7.35
C ASN A 100 -23.63 1.15 -6.09
N LEU A 101 -23.17 0.46 -5.04
CA LEU A 101 -23.91 0.34 -3.77
C LEU A 101 -23.39 1.29 -2.70
N TYR A 102 -22.06 1.49 -2.62
CA TYR A 102 -21.43 2.06 -1.43
C TYR A 102 -20.55 3.28 -1.69
N GLN A 103 -20.54 3.86 -2.90
CA GLN A 103 -19.78 5.10 -3.11
C GLN A 103 -20.23 6.23 -2.18
N ASP A 104 -21.53 6.40 -1.97
CA ASP A 104 -22.09 7.42 -1.06
C ASP A 104 -22.10 6.99 0.42
N GLN A 105 -21.88 5.70 0.69
CA GLN A 105 -21.85 5.10 2.02
C GLN A 105 -20.61 4.20 2.16
N PRO A 106 -19.39 4.76 2.06
CA PRO A 106 -18.14 4.00 1.95
C PRO A 106 -17.88 3.11 3.18
N GLU A 107 -18.45 3.47 4.33
CA GLU A 107 -18.40 2.65 5.55
C GLU A 107 -19.12 1.30 5.45
N LEU A 108 -19.98 1.10 4.44
CA LEU A 108 -20.64 -0.18 4.16
C LEU A 108 -19.90 -1.03 3.13
N SER A 109 -18.84 -0.50 2.51
CA SER A 109 -18.02 -1.27 1.56
C SER A 109 -17.29 -2.41 2.28
N MET A 110 -17.24 -3.59 1.66
CA MET A 110 -16.60 -4.78 2.24
C MET A 110 -15.16 -4.51 2.68
N LEU A 111 -14.36 -3.83 1.85
CA LEU A 111 -13.00 -3.43 2.20
C LEU A 111 -12.95 -2.60 3.49
N TYR A 112 -13.84 -1.61 3.64
CA TYR A 112 -13.85 -0.76 4.84
C TYR A 112 -14.25 -1.56 6.08
N LEU A 113 -15.27 -2.42 5.98
CA LEU A 113 -15.73 -3.25 7.10
C LEU A 113 -14.64 -4.22 7.58
N ILE A 114 -13.98 -4.91 6.65
CA ILE A 114 -12.87 -5.83 6.94
C ILE A 114 -11.72 -5.11 7.68
N LEU A 115 -11.38 -3.88 7.28
CA LEU A 115 -10.28 -3.13 7.90
C LEU A 115 -10.67 -2.46 9.23
N SER A 116 -11.95 -2.08 9.40
CA SER A 116 -12.41 -1.34 10.57
C SER A 116 -12.81 -2.26 11.73
N ILE A 117 -13.72 -3.19 11.46
CA ILE A 117 -14.40 -3.99 12.48
C ILE A 117 -14.22 -5.50 12.28
N GLY A 118 -13.77 -5.94 11.09
CA GLY A 118 -13.83 -7.35 10.70
C GLY A 118 -15.19 -7.70 10.12
N TYR A 119 -15.22 -8.56 9.09
CA TYR A 119 -16.45 -8.92 8.41
C TYR A 119 -16.41 -10.36 7.88
N PRO A 120 -17.46 -11.18 8.10
CA PRO A 120 -18.68 -10.85 8.86
C PRO A 120 -18.40 -10.54 10.34
N ALA A 121 -19.21 -9.67 10.96
CA ALA A 121 -18.92 -9.11 12.29
C ALA A 121 -18.92 -10.15 13.42
N GLU A 122 -19.57 -11.29 13.18
CA GLU A 122 -19.57 -12.46 14.06
C GLU A 122 -18.24 -13.24 14.07
N TYR A 123 -17.31 -12.95 13.14
CA TYR A 123 -15.99 -13.57 13.06
C TYR A 123 -14.88 -12.56 13.36
N ASP A 124 -13.76 -13.04 13.90
CA ASP A 124 -12.56 -12.24 14.12
C ASP A 124 -11.72 -12.09 12.83
N ASP A 125 -12.41 -11.76 11.73
CA ASP A 125 -11.84 -11.67 10.38
C ASP A 125 -11.36 -10.24 10.05
N LYS A 126 -10.96 -9.49 11.08
CA LYS A 126 -10.39 -8.15 10.90
C LYS A 126 -9.01 -8.26 10.26
N MET A 127 -8.77 -7.44 9.23
CA MET A 127 -7.47 -7.37 8.56
C MET A 127 -6.77 -6.03 8.84
N PRO A 128 -5.43 -6.02 9.00
CA PRO A 128 -4.58 -7.19 9.23
C PRO A 128 -4.97 -7.92 10.54
N PRO A 129 -4.72 -9.24 10.64
CA PRO A 129 -5.00 -10.01 11.86
C PRO A 129 -4.24 -9.44 13.06
N TYR A 130 -4.82 -9.53 14.27
CA TYR A 130 -4.20 -8.97 15.49
C TYR A 130 -2.79 -9.52 15.77
N ASN A 131 -2.52 -10.77 15.39
CA ASN A 131 -1.22 -11.40 15.57
C ASN A 131 -0.18 -11.03 14.49
N SER A 132 -0.53 -10.17 13.52
CA SER A 132 0.40 -9.70 12.49
C SER A 132 1.46 -8.73 13.03
N GLY A 133 1.22 -8.13 14.20
CA GLY A 133 2.11 -7.12 14.79
C GLY A 133 1.87 -5.70 14.27
N TYR A 134 0.89 -5.49 13.37
CA TYR A 134 0.61 -4.21 12.74
C TYR A 134 -0.88 -3.92 12.69
N SER A 135 -1.24 -2.65 12.56
CA SER A 135 -2.63 -2.21 12.46
C SER A 135 -2.82 -1.13 11.39
N ILE A 136 -4.07 -1.00 10.93
CA ILE A 136 -4.52 0.15 10.16
C ILE A 136 -4.80 1.28 11.15
N ASN A 137 -4.14 2.42 10.99
CA ASN A 137 -4.36 3.58 11.83
C ASN A 137 -5.56 4.41 11.32
N SER A 138 -5.96 5.44 12.09
CA SER A 138 -7.11 6.28 11.76
C SER A 138 -6.98 7.06 10.45
N ASN A 139 -5.77 7.52 10.11
CA ASN A 139 -5.51 8.22 8.84
C ASN A 139 -5.68 7.27 7.65
N GLN A 140 -5.11 6.06 7.73
CA GLN A 140 -5.22 5.04 6.68
C GLN A 140 -6.68 4.60 6.50
N LEU A 141 -7.40 4.34 7.60
CA LEU A 141 -8.81 3.97 7.53
C LEU A 141 -9.68 5.10 6.94
N SER A 142 -9.43 6.35 7.33
CA SER A 142 -10.10 7.53 6.76
C SER A 142 -9.76 7.71 5.29
N GLY A 143 -8.51 7.44 4.91
CA GLY A 143 -8.02 7.47 3.53
C GLY A 143 -8.71 6.44 2.65
N ILE A 144 -8.85 5.19 3.10
CA ILE A 144 -9.63 4.16 2.38
C ILE A 144 -11.09 4.60 2.22
N ARG A 145 -11.71 5.12 3.28
CA ARG A 145 -13.08 5.64 3.22
C ARG A 145 -13.24 6.73 2.17
N GLN A 146 -12.33 7.69 2.18
CA GLN A 146 -12.35 8.82 1.26
C GLN A 146 -12.03 8.38 -0.17
N TRP A 147 -11.11 7.44 -0.37
CA TRP A 147 -10.80 6.86 -1.68
C TRP A 147 -12.04 6.22 -2.32
N ILE A 148 -12.78 5.40 -1.56
CA ILE A 148 -14.04 4.78 -2.02
C ILE A 148 -15.05 5.88 -2.39
N LYS A 149 -15.22 6.88 -1.53
CA LYS A 149 -16.11 8.04 -1.76
C LYS A 149 -15.76 8.80 -3.04
N GLU A 150 -14.49 8.89 -3.40
CA GLU A 150 -14.00 9.56 -4.60
C GLU A 150 -14.14 8.72 -5.89
N GLY A 151 -14.73 7.53 -5.79
CA GLY A 151 -14.88 6.58 -6.89
C GLY A 151 -13.74 5.58 -7.01
N ALA A 152 -12.96 5.39 -5.94
CA ALA A 152 -11.80 4.51 -5.87
C ALA A 152 -10.86 4.72 -7.07
N ARG A 153 -10.27 5.91 -7.23
CA ARG A 153 -9.47 6.29 -8.42
C ARG A 153 -8.12 5.57 -8.48
N GLU A 154 -7.53 5.51 -9.68
CA GLU A 154 -6.14 5.04 -9.92
C GLU A 154 -5.08 5.94 -9.30
#